data_AF-A0AAP6HE22-F1
#
_entry.id   AF-A0AAP6HE22-F1
#
_cell.length_a   1.000
_cell.length_b   1.000
_cell.length_c   1.000
_cell.angle_alpha   90.00
_cell.angle_beta   90.00
_cell.angle_gamma   90.00
#
_symmetry.space_group_name_H-M   'P 1'
#
loop_
_entity.id
_entity.type
_entity.pdbx_description
1 polymer ?
#
loop_
_entity_poly.entity_id
_entity_poly.type
_entity_poly.pdbx_seq_one_letter_code
_entity_poly.pdbx_strand_id
1 'polypeptide(L)'
;MKKIQNLILFFIFTLIKSQSLNGFIKDSINIENRVFNLKLKNIETEKEYFYDTEIDGKYEFQNIKNGNYILSIIYNNNYSNNQFKVNVNGITTQNFYLTKYCRFSENKDGICPICKSKQNVLPIFYGLTTRKFMKKNKSKYHFRGCEISSCDPKWYCKNDKLEF
;
A
#
# COMPACT_ATOMS: atom_id res chain seq x y z
N MET A 1 -51.50 -54.72 -8.60
CA MET A 1 -50.05 -54.56 -8.91
C MET A 1 -49.78 -53.09 -9.21
N LYS A 2 -49.32 -52.31 -8.22
CA LYS A 2 -48.94 -50.89 -8.42
C LYS A 2 -47.43 -50.82 -8.64
N LYS A 3 -47.00 -50.43 -9.84
CA LYS A 3 -45.59 -50.15 -10.15
C LYS A 3 -45.22 -48.82 -9.49
N ILE A 4 -44.34 -48.87 -8.50
CA ILE A 4 -43.70 -47.70 -7.91
C ILE A 4 -42.54 -47.33 -8.84
N GLN A 5 -42.68 -46.21 -9.53
CA GLN A 5 -41.66 -45.66 -10.43
C GLN A 5 -40.72 -44.80 -9.56
N ASN A 6 -39.54 -45.32 -9.24
CA ASN A 6 -38.51 -44.57 -8.52
C ASN A 6 -37.92 -43.51 -9.45
N LEU A 7 -38.26 -42.25 -9.21
CA LEU A 7 -37.64 -41.09 -9.83
C LEU A 7 -36.29 -40.84 -9.14
N ILE A 8 -35.19 -41.31 -9.72
CA ILE A 8 -33.83 -41.02 -9.25
C ILE A 8 -33.48 -39.61 -9.69
N LEU A 9 -33.57 -38.66 -8.76
CA LEU A 9 -33.14 -37.27 -8.94
C LEU A 9 -31.60 -37.22 -8.86
N PHE A 10 -30.93 -37.21 -10.01
CA PHE A 10 -29.47 -37.05 -10.10
C PHE A 10 -29.11 -35.58 -9.82
N PHE A 11 -28.84 -35.26 -8.55
CA PHE A 11 -28.27 -33.96 -8.17
C PHE A 11 -26.82 -33.92 -8.63
N ILE A 12 -26.57 -33.37 -9.82
CA ILE A 12 -25.22 -33.04 -10.28
C ILE A 12 -24.76 -31.84 -9.44
N PHE A 13 -24.15 -32.11 -8.28
CA PHE A 13 -23.36 -31.13 -7.56
C PHE A 13 -22.17 -30.77 -8.46
N THR A 14 -22.33 -29.71 -9.25
CA THR A 14 -21.17 -29.01 -9.79
C THR A 14 -20.44 -28.45 -8.58
N LEU A 15 -19.40 -29.15 -8.15
CA LEU A 15 -18.39 -28.61 -7.25
C LEU A 15 -17.73 -27.44 -7.98
N ILE A 16 -18.35 -26.26 -7.91
CA ILE A 16 -17.68 -25.00 -8.16
C ILE A 16 -16.61 -24.95 -7.07
N LYS A 17 -15.41 -25.46 -7.37
CA LYS A 17 -14.28 -25.34 -6.46
C LYS A 17 -14.13 -23.86 -6.20
N SER A 18 -14.47 -23.38 -5.02
CA SER A 18 -14.21 -21.99 -4.66
C SER A 18 -12.71 -21.78 -4.77
N GLN A 19 -12.31 -20.80 -5.58
CA GLN A 19 -10.90 -20.44 -5.74
C GLN A 19 -10.67 -19.16 -4.97
N SER A 20 -9.54 -19.14 -4.28
CA SER A 20 -9.21 -18.05 -3.38
C SER A 20 -7.72 -17.77 -3.38
N LEU A 21 -7.40 -16.52 -3.08
CA LEU A 21 -6.06 -16.08 -2.77
C LEU A 21 -6.09 -15.46 -1.38
N ASN A 22 -5.30 -16.01 -0.46
CA ASN A 22 -5.19 -15.51 0.90
C ASN A 22 -3.74 -15.44 1.37
N GLY A 23 -3.51 -14.74 2.47
CA GLY A 23 -2.20 -14.66 3.10
C GLY A 23 -2.06 -13.36 3.88
N PHE A 24 -0.82 -12.89 4.00
CA PHE A 24 -0.47 -11.67 4.71
C PHE A 24 0.32 -10.71 3.82
N ILE A 25 0.00 -9.42 3.96
CA ILE A 25 0.87 -8.32 3.54
C ILE A 25 1.78 -7.97 4.71
N LYS A 26 3.08 -8.17 4.54
CA LYS A 26 4.09 -7.89 5.55
C LYS A 26 4.93 -6.71 5.12
N ASP A 27 5.11 -5.73 5.99
CA ASP A 27 6.09 -4.68 5.79
C ASP A 27 7.43 -5.17 6.35
N SER A 28 8.44 -5.26 5.49
CA SER A 28 9.77 -5.77 5.85
C SER A 28 10.56 -4.82 6.76
N ILE A 29 10.12 -3.56 6.89
CA ILE A 29 10.84 -2.50 7.59
C ILE A 29 10.04 -1.95 8.78
N ASN A 30 8.71 -1.87 8.67
CA ASN A 30 7.85 -1.51 9.79
C ASN A 30 7.06 -2.71 10.31
N ILE A 31 7.30 -3.08 11.56
CA ILE A 31 6.65 -4.22 12.22
C ILE A 31 5.28 -3.82 12.80
N GLU A 32 4.91 -2.53 12.74
CA GLU A 32 3.62 -2.07 13.22
C GLU A 32 2.46 -2.57 12.34
N ASN A 33 1.50 -3.22 13.01
CA ASN A 33 0.22 -3.64 12.45
C ASN A 33 -0.54 -2.46 11.82
N ARG A 34 -0.97 -2.62 10.57
CA ARG A 34 -1.75 -1.63 9.82
C ARG A 34 -2.59 -2.30 8.73
N VAL A 35 -3.63 -1.59 8.32
CA VAL A 35 -4.49 -1.95 7.17
C VAL A 35 -3.85 -1.46 5.87
N PHE A 36 -3.88 -2.31 4.84
CA PHE A 36 -3.47 -1.97 3.47
C PHE A 36 -4.66 -2.08 2.52
N ASN A 37 -4.76 -1.14 1.57
CA ASN A 37 -5.75 -1.22 0.50
C ASN A 37 -5.13 -1.98 -0.68
N LEU A 38 -5.77 -3.06 -1.08
CA LEU A 38 -5.28 -3.96 -2.13
C LEU A 38 -6.15 -3.85 -3.38
N LYS A 39 -5.48 -3.94 -4.54
CA LYS A 39 -6.10 -4.16 -5.83
C LYS A 39 -5.52 -5.41 -6.48
N LEU A 40 -6.37 -6.39 -6.78
CA LEU A 40 -6.00 -7.59 -7.50
C LEU A 40 -6.60 -7.51 -8.92
N LYS A 41 -5.75 -7.43 -9.95
CA LYS A 41 -6.18 -7.37 -11.37
C LYS A 41 -5.81 -8.67 -12.08
N ASN A 42 -6.79 -9.34 -12.67
CA ASN A 42 -6.54 -10.49 -13.55
C ASN A 42 -5.89 -9.98 -14.84
N ILE A 43 -4.77 -10.59 -15.25
CA ILE A 43 -3.98 -10.10 -16.39
C ILE A 43 -4.70 -10.31 -17.72
N GLU A 44 -5.43 -11.41 -17.87
CA GLU A 44 -6.07 -11.80 -19.13
C GLU A 44 -7.42 -11.13 -19.34
N THR A 45 -8.24 -11.09 -18.29
CA THR A 45 -9.63 -10.59 -18.33
C THR A 45 -9.75 -9.14 -17.89
N GLU A 46 -8.66 -8.55 -17.39
CA GLU A 46 -8.59 -7.22 -16.78
C GLU A 46 -9.50 -6.99 -15.57
N LYS A 47 -10.25 -7.99 -15.12
CA LYS A 47 -11.17 -7.89 -13.98
C LYS A 47 -10.40 -7.52 -12.71
N GLU A 48 -10.90 -6.50 -12.03
CA GLU A 48 -10.31 -5.98 -10.79
C GLU A 48 -11.14 -6.40 -9.56
N TYR A 49 -10.43 -6.60 -8.46
CA TYR A 49 -10.97 -6.89 -7.14
C TYR A 49 -10.26 -6.01 -6.13
N PHE A 50 -10.98 -5.57 -5.09
CA PHE A 50 -10.46 -4.67 -4.07
C PHE A 50 -10.66 -5.30 -2.69
N TYR A 51 -9.70 -5.11 -1.80
CA TYR A 51 -9.77 -5.65 -0.44
C TYR A 51 -8.94 -4.79 0.52
N ASP A 52 -9.48 -4.55 1.71
CA ASP A 52 -8.74 -3.93 2.81
C ASP A 52 -8.28 -5.02 3.76
N THR A 53 -6.99 -5.08 4.04
CA THR A 53 -6.45 -6.11 4.94
C THR A 53 -6.99 -5.94 6.36
N GLU A 54 -6.94 -7.02 7.14
CA GLU A 54 -7.04 -6.91 8.60
C GLU A 54 -5.85 -6.09 9.15
N ILE A 55 -5.92 -5.71 10.42
CA ILE A 55 -4.90 -4.88 11.09
C ILE A 55 -3.53 -5.56 11.11
N ASP A 56 -3.47 -6.89 11.10
CA ASP A 56 -2.25 -7.69 11.05
C ASP A 56 -1.75 -7.94 9.61
N GLY A 57 -2.39 -7.32 8.62
CA GLY A 57 -2.06 -7.47 7.20
C GLY A 57 -2.70 -8.70 6.53
N LYS A 58 -3.55 -9.47 7.22
CA LYS A 58 -4.24 -10.62 6.62
C LYS A 58 -5.21 -10.19 5.52
N TYR A 59 -5.28 -10.95 4.44
CA TYR A 59 -6.18 -10.69 3.33
C TYR A 59 -6.78 -11.98 2.75
N GLU A 60 -7.96 -11.86 2.13
CA GLU A 60 -8.64 -12.99 1.49
C GLU A 60 -9.52 -12.55 0.31
N PHE A 61 -9.11 -12.90 -0.91
CA PHE A 61 -9.95 -12.81 -2.11
C PHE A 61 -10.63 -14.15 -2.35
N GLN A 62 -11.97 -14.19 -2.32
CA GLN A 62 -12.78 -15.38 -2.59
C GLN A 62 -13.47 -15.29 -3.96
N ASN A 63 -13.89 -16.44 -4.50
CA ASN A 63 -14.67 -16.53 -5.74
C ASN A 63 -13.99 -15.86 -6.95
N ILE A 64 -12.66 -15.93 -6.99
CA ILE A 64 -11.85 -15.49 -8.14
C ILE A 64 -11.68 -16.67 -9.11
N LYS A 65 -11.18 -16.42 -10.32
CA LYS A 65 -10.88 -17.50 -11.28
C LYS A 65 -9.44 -17.94 -11.13
N ASN A 66 -9.14 -19.18 -11.51
CA ASN A 66 -7.75 -19.56 -11.79
C ASN A 66 -7.14 -18.63 -12.86
N GLY A 67 -5.87 -18.27 -12.70
CA GLY A 67 -5.16 -17.45 -13.67
C GLY A 67 -4.03 -16.62 -13.07
N ASN A 68 -3.45 -15.77 -13.91
CA ASN A 68 -2.37 -14.87 -13.52
C ASN A 68 -2.94 -13.49 -13.15
N TYR A 69 -2.45 -12.95 -12.04
CA TYR A 69 -2.91 -11.68 -11.48
C TYR A 69 -1.74 -10.77 -11.11
N ILE A 70 -2.03 -9.48 -11.04
CA ILE A 70 -1.19 -8.47 -10.38
C ILE A 70 -1.91 -8.01 -9.12
N LEU A 71 -1.29 -8.24 -7.96
CA LEU A 71 -1.69 -7.63 -6.70
C LEU A 71 -0.92 -6.31 -6.54
N SER A 72 -1.63 -5.21 -6.34
CA SER A 72 -1.06 -3.88 -6.11
C SER A 72 -1.54 -3.33 -4.77
N ILE A 73 -0.68 -2.58 -4.09
CA ILE A 73 -1.08 -1.79 -2.92
C ILE A 73 -1.43 -0.40 -3.43
N ILE A 74 -2.67 0.03 -3.19
CA ILE A 74 -3.18 1.31 -3.67
C ILE A 74 -3.18 2.35 -2.54
N TYR A 75 -3.13 3.62 -2.91
CA TYR A 75 -3.22 4.77 -1.99
C TYR A 75 -2.18 4.79 -0.84
N ASN A 76 -0.97 4.29 -1.10
CA ASN A 76 0.06 4.23 -0.08
C ASN A 76 1.32 5.03 -0.44
N ASN A 77 1.27 6.33 -0.15
CA ASN A 77 2.31 7.31 -0.53
C ASN A 77 3.67 7.08 0.17
N ASN A 78 3.77 6.14 1.10
CA ASN A 78 4.99 5.84 1.85
C ASN A 78 5.81 4.68 1.28
N TYR A 79 5.29 3.98 0.28
CA TYR A 79 5.88 2.74 -0.21
C TYR A 79 6.22 2.87 -1.69
N SER A 80 7.16 2.04 -2.14
CA SER A 80 7.35 1.83 -3.57
C SER A 80 6.03 1.45 -4.22
N ASN A 81 5.94 1.60 -5.54
CA ASN A 81 4.93 0.91 -6.31
C ASN A 81 5.10 -0.61 -6.11
N ASN A 82 4.37 -1.18 -5.14
CA ASN A 82 4.42 -2.57 -4.77
C ASN A 82 3.40 -3.32 -5.62
N GLN A 83 3.89 -4.00 -6.64
CA GLN A 83 3.11 -4.84 -7.55
C GLN A 83 3.70 -6.25 -7.56
N PHE A 84 2.84 -7.23 -7.33
CA PHE A 84 3.24 -8.62 -7.20
C PHE A 84 2.49 -9.48 -8.22
N LYS A 85 3.23 -10.27 -8.99
CA LYS A 85 2.66 -11.31 -9.85
C LYS A 85 2.28 -12.51 -8.99
N VAL A 86 1.06 -13.00 -9.17
CA VAL A 86 0.56 -14.21 -8.50
C VAL A 86 -0.20 -15.09 -9.48
N ASN A 87 0.07 -16.39 -9.43
CA ASN A 87 -0.71 -17.40 -10.13
C ASN A 87 -1.68 -18.02 -9.13
N VAL A 88 -2.97 -17.84 -9.38
CA VAL A 88 -4.04 -18.43 -8.57
C VAL A 88 -4.45 -19.75 -9.21
N ASN A 89 -4.35 -20.84 -8.44
CA ASN A 89 -4.80 -22.16 -8.84
C ASN A 89 -5.48 -22.88 -7.67
N GLY A 90 -6.82 -22.87 -7.65
CA GLY A 90 -7.60 -23.39 -6.52
C GLY A 90 -7.48 -22.47 -5.29
N ILE A 91 -7.17 -23.06 -4.14
CA ILE A 91 -6.88 -22.30 -2.91
C ILE A 91 -5.38 -21.99 -2.90
N THR A 92 -5.04 -20.72 -3.07
CA THR A 92 -3.65 -20.24 -3.11
C THR A 92 -3.37 -19.42 -1.86
N THR A 93 -2.30 -19.78 -1.13
CA THR A 93 -1.83 -19.01 0.01
C THR A 93 -0.48 -18.38 -0.32
N GLN A 94 -0.39 -17.05 -0.28
CA GLN A 94 0.86 -16.35 -0.56
C GLN A 94 1.00 -15.09 0.31
N ASN A 95 2.18 -14.94 0.91
CA ASN A 95 2.54 -13.73 1.64
C ASN A 95 3.31 -12.79 0.70
N PHE A 96 3.04 -11.50 0.81
CA PHE A 96 3.75 -10.46 0.05
C PHE A 96 4.47 -9.52 0.99
N TYR A 97 5.70 -9.16 0.62
CA TYR A 97 6.57 -8.33 1.43
C TYR A 97 6.71 -6.96 0.76
N LEU A 98 6.21 -5.93 1.43
CA LEU A 98 6.29 -4.58 0.95
C LEU A 98 7.72 -4.07 1.07
N THR A 99 8.15 -3.39 -0.01
CA THR A 99 9.34 -2.56 0.02
C THR A 99 8.90 -1.12 0.27
N LYS A 100 9.42 -0.54 1.36
CA LYS A 100 9.24 0.88 1.65
C LYS A 100 10.16 1.69 0.74
N TYR A 101 9.63 2.70 0.06
CA TYR A 101 10.43 3.72 -0.60
C TYR A 101 9.91 5.05 -0.13
N CYS A 102 10.43 5.47 1.02
CA CYS A 102 10.26 6.82 1.46
C CYS A 102 11.61 7.45 1.75
N ARG A 103 12.20 8.01 0.69
CA ARG A 103 13.54 8.64 0.67
C ARG A 103 13.73 9.70 1.77
N PHE A 104 12.64 10.30 2.23
CA PHE A 104 12.67 11.38 3.23
C PHE A 104 12.34 10.90 4.65
N SER A 105 11.81 9.69 4.83
CA SER A 105 11.51 9.16 6.17
C SER A 105 12.74 8.66 6.93
N GLU A 106 13.85 8.44 6.22
CA GLU A 106 15.10 7.92 6.78
C GLU A 106 15.88 9.00 7.54
N ASN A 107 15.73 10.28 7.15
CA ASN A 107 16.50 11.37 7.75
C ASN A 107 15.74 12.06 8.90
N LYS A 108 15.79 11.43 10.08
CA LYS A 108 15.18 11.96 11.31
C LYS A 108 15.96 13.14 11.90
N ASP A 109 17.25 13.21 11.61
CA ASP A 109 18.18 14.09 12.30
C ASP A 109 18.35 15.46 11.64
N GLY A 110 17.85 15.64 10.41
CA GLY A 110 17.98 16.89 9.65
C GLY A 110 19.39 17.17 9.15
N ILE A 111 20.21 16.14 8.95
CA ILE A 111 21.55 16.28 8.36
C ILE A 111 21.40 16.32 6.85
N CYS A 112 21.81 17.41 6.20
CA CYS A 112 21.74 17.49 4.74
C CYS A 112 22.56 16.35 4.09
N PRO A 113 21.97 15.57 3.16
CA PRO A 113 22.67 14.46 2.53
C PRO A 113 23.81 14.93 1.60
N ILE A 114 23.83 16.20 1.17
CA ILE A 114 24.86 16.77 0.30
C ILE A 114 26.02 17.31 1.14
N CYS A 115 25.81 18.41 1.89
CA CYS A 115 26.87 19.03 2.68
C CYS A 115 27.18 18.34 4.02
N LYS A 116 26.47 17.25 4.36
CA LYS A 116 26.66 16.46 5.60
C LYS A 116 26.60 17.29 6.88
N SER A 117 25.84 18.39 6.87
CA SER A 117 25.71 19.32 7.99
C SER A 117 24.25 19.62 8.30
N LYS A 118 23.98 19.98 9.56
CA LYS A 118 22.70 20.56 10.01
C LYS A 118 22.69 22.08 9.94
N GLN A 119 23.83 22.70 9.66
CA GLN A 119 23.93 24.15 9.59
C GLN A 119 23.11 24.69 8.42
N ASN A 120 22.31 25.72 8.69
CA ASN A 120 21.38 26.30 7.72
C ASN A 120 20.31 25.33 7.18
N VAL A 121 20.01 24.25 7.91
CA VAL A 121 18.86 23.39 7.64
C VAL A 121 17.66 23.87 8.45
N LEU A 122 16.50 23.99 7.79
CA LEU A 122 15.22 24.33 8.42
C LEU A 122 14.25 23.16 8.33
N PRO A 123 13.39 22.93 9.33
CA PRO A 123 12.23 22.08 9.16
C PRO A 123 11.27 22.69 8.12
N ILE A 124 10.62 21.81 7.36
CA ILE A 124 9.56 22.19 6.43
C ILE A 124 8.24 22.27 7.18
N PHE A 125 7.55 23.40 7.04
CA PHE A 125 6.22 23.59 7.58
C PHE A 125 5.19 23.43 6.46
N TYR A 126 4.35 22.41 6.58
CA TYR A 126 3.21 22.17 5.71
C TYR A 126 1.92 22.70 6.33
N GLY A 127 0.97 23.07 5.47
CA GLY A 127 -0.39 23.44 5.85
C GLY A 127 -0.72 24.92 5.64
N LEU A 128 -1.96 25.26 6.00
CA LEU A 128 -2.49 26.60 5.82
C LEU A 128 -1.84 27.57 6.83
N THR A 129 -1.25 28.65 6.31
CA THR A 129 -0.62 29.69 7.14
C THR A 129 -1.09 31.08 6.74
N THR A 130 -0.95 32.04 7.65
CA THR A 130 -1.18 33.46 7.35
C THR A 130 0.11 34.15 6.92
N ARG A 131 0.01 35.17 6.07
CA ARG A 131 1.16 36.00 5.66
C ARG A 131 1.92 36.57 6.86
N LYS A 132 1.21 36.96 7.93
CA LYS A 132 1.80 37.46 9.18
C LYS A 132 2.64 36.39 9.87
N PHE A 133 2.13 35.17 9.97
CA PHE A 133 2.85 34.04 10.56
C PHE A 133 4.11 33.68 9.76
N MET A 134 3.99 33.59 8.43
CA MET A 134 5.12 33.29 7.55
C MET A 134 6.22 34.35 7.68
N LYS A 135 5.87 35.64 7.63
CA LYS A 135 6.85 36.74 7.78
C LYS A 135 7.59 36.68 9.10
N LYS A 136 6.88 36.42 10.21
CA LYS A 136 7.48 36.33 11.56
C LYS A 136 8.41 35.13 11.71
N ASN A 137 8.14 34.03 11.01
CA ASN A 137 8.86 32.76 11.19
C ASN A 137 9.71 32.32 9.97
N LYS A 138 9.94 33.19 8.99
CA LYS A 138 10.72 32.91 7.77
C LYS A 138 12.13 32.36 8.01
N SER A 139 12.72 32.65 9.16
CA SER A 139 14.06 32.17 9.54
C SER A 139 14.02 30.79 10.21
N LYS A 140 12.86 30.37 10.73
CA LYS A 140 12.67 29.14 11.50
C LYS A 140 12.14 27.98 10.66
N TYR A 141 11.34 28.28 9.65
CA TYR A 141 10.71 27.26 8.80
C TYR A 141 10.92 27.57 7.33
N HIS A 142 10.97 26.50 6.56
CA HIS A 142 10.76 26.55 5.13
C HIS A 142 9.30 26.21 4.84
N PHE A 143 8.55 27.13 4.24
CA PHE A 143 7.10 26.95 4.08
C PHE A 143 6.78 26.22 2.77
N ARG A 144 5.89 25.24 2.88
CA ARG A 144 5.28 24.52 1.76
C ARG A 144 3.76 24.55 1.87
N GLY A 145 3.09 24.06 0.83
CA GLY A 145 1.63 23.96 0.78
C GLY A 145 1.10 22.85 1.69
N CYS A 146 0.03 22.19 1.27
CA CYS A 146 -0.47 21.02 1.98
C CYS A 146 0.54 19.87 1.95
N GLU A 147 0.65 19.13 3.05
CA GLU A 147 1.27 17.81 3.06
C GLU A 147 0.39 16.88 2.20
N ILE A 148 1.00 16.27 1.20
CA ILE A 148 0.37 15.30 0.29
C ILE A 148 0.51 13.90 0.88
N SER A 149 1.58 13.66 1.65
CA SER A 149 1.84 12.38 2.29
C SER A 149 2.78 12.47 3.47
N SER A 150 2.73 11.46 4.35
CA SER A 150 3.76 11.28 5.38
C SER A 150 5.16 10.94 4.84
N CYS A 151 5.31 10.90 3.51
CA CYS A 151 6.58 10.78 2.81
C CYS A 151 7.04 12.10 2.18
N ASP A 152 6.47 13.22 2.58
CA ASP A 152 6.99 14.52 2.16
C ASP A 152 8.31 14.86 2.88
N PRO A 153 9.20 15.66 2.26
CA PRO A 153 10.47 16.04 2.87
C PRO A 153 10.23 16.81 4.16
N LYS A 154 11.04 16.56 5.18
CA LYS A 154 10.88 17.18 6.50
C LYS A 154 11.85 18.33 6.71
N TRP A 155 12.89 18.41 5.89
CA TRP A 155 14.00 19.33 6.06
C TRP A 155 14.34 20.05 4.76
N TYR A 156 14.81 21.28 4.89
CA TYR A 156 15.29 22.10 3.78
C TYR A 156 16.68 22.65 4.09
N CYS A 157 17.69 22.28 3.31
CA CYS A 157 19.03 22.86 3.40
C CYS A 157 19.07 24.17 2.59
N LYS A 158 19.32 25.31 3.25
CA LYS A 158 19.46 26.59 2.54
C LYS A 158 20.71 26.67 1.66
N ASN A 159 21.80 26.02 2.09
CA ASN A 159 23.08 26.05 1.36
C ASN A 159 22.94 25.34 0.02
N ASP A 160 22.41 24.11 0.05
CA ASP A 160 22.26 23.25 -1.13
C ASP A 160 20.91 23.44 -1.85
N LYS A 161 20.02 24.26 -1.28
CA LYS A 161 18.64 24.49 -1.76
C LYS A 161 17.86 23.18 -1.97
N LEU A 162 18.06 22.21 -1.09
CA LEU A 162 17.52 20.86 -1.19
C LEU A 162 16.44 20.61 -0.13
N GLU A 163 15.32 20.02 -0.54
CA GLU A 163 14.32 19.43 0.37
C GLU A 163 14.58 17.94 0.52
N PHE A 164 14.63 17.46 1.77
CA PHE A 164 14.96 16.08 2.11
C PHE A 164 14.31 15.58 3.41
#